data_AF-A0A4U9IDZ6-F1
#
_entry.id   AF-A0A4U9IDZ6-F1
#
_cell.length_a   1.000
_cell.length_b   1.000
_cell.length_c   1.000
_cell.angle_alpha   90.00
_cell.angle_beta   90.00
_cell.angle_gamma   90.00
#
_symmetry.space_group_name_H-M   'P 1'
#
loop_
_entity.id
_entity.type
_entity.pdbx_description
1 polymer ?
#
loop_
_entity_poly.entity_id
_entity_poly.type
_entity_poly.pdbx_seq_one_letter_code
_entity_poly.pdbx_strand_id
1 'polypeptide(L)'
;MGYPMHYDNTQQIWDELRHLCPDFLGATYEKMGRAGLHPVAVPRRVRGRSGDGLPVRKRVLYPNGLGQLYTCDWVAPIDKLTEEYPLVLSTVREVGQLLVPFE
;
A
#
# COMPACT_ATOMS: atom_id res chain seq x y z
N MET A 1 -7.52 30.24 4.51
CA MET A 1 -8.48 29.53 3.63
C MET A 1 -9.79 29.15 4.35
N GLY A 2 -10.32 29.97 5.27
CA GLY A 2 -11.74 29.94 5.72
C GLY A 2 -12.28 28.70 6.45
N TYR A 3 -11.67 27.53 6.32
CA TYR A 3 -12.10 26.29 6.95
C TYR A 3 -11.36 26.07 8.27
N PRO A 4 -12.05 26.02 9.42
CA PRO A 4 -11.41 25.78 10.70
C PRO A 4 -10.99 24.31 10.80
N MET A 5 -9.68 24.06 10.82
CA MET A 5 -9.09 22.74 11.00
C MET A 5 -8.02 22.83 12.08
N HIS A 6 -8.32 22.28 13.26
CA HIS A 6 -7.42 22.26 14.40
C HIS A 6 -7.43 20.86 15.01
N TYR A 7 -6.24 20.31 15.24
CA TYR A 7 -6.03 19.04 15.92
C TYR A 7 -4.90 19.20 16.93
N ASP A 8 -5.08 18.67 18.13
CA ASP A 8 -4.09 18.75 19.20
C ASP A 8 -2.97 17.71 19.02
N ASN A 9 -3.26 16.61 18.31
CA ASN A 9 -2.31 15.52 18.09
C ASN A 9 -2.66 14.69 16.84
N THR A 10 -1.72 13.84 16.43
CA THR A 10 -1.86 12.95 15.27
C THR A 10 -2.92 11.87 15.47
N GLN A 11 -3.25 11.51 16.72
CA GLN A 11 -4.28 10.53 17.02
C GLN A 11 -5.68 11.04 16.68
N GLN A 12 -5.99 12.32 16.90
CA GLN A 12 -7.28 12.90 16.52
C GLN A 12 -7.51 12.83 15.00
N ILE A 13 -6.46 13.13 14.22
CA ILE A 13 -6.48 13.03 12.75
C ILE A 13 -6.72 11.57 12.31
N TRP A 14 -5.99 10.64 12.92
CA TRP A 14 -6.13 9.22 12.60
C TRP A 14 -7.50 8.69 12.99
N ASP A 15 -8.04 9.14 14.11
CA ASP A 15 -9.36 8.73 14.59
C ASP A 15 -10.45 9.23 13.66
N GLU A 16 -10.38 10.47 13.15
CA GLU A 16 -11.27 10.96 12.11
C GLU A 16 -11.20 10.09 10.84
N LEU A 17 -9.99 9.80 10.35
CA LEU A 17 -9.76 8.94 9.19
C LEU A 17 -10.36 7.53 9.38
N ARG A 18 -10.18 6.93 10.56
CA ARG A 18 -10.71 5.59 10.87
C ARG A 18 -12.23 5.53 10.82
N HIS A 19 -12.92 6.61 11.17
CA HIS A 19 -14.38 6.67 11.08
C HIS A 19 -14.87 6.83 9.65
N LEU A 20 -14.12 7.53 8.80
CA LEU A 20 -14.43 7.70 7.37
C LEU A 20 -14.11 6.46 6.52
N CYS A 21 -13.17 5.63 6.96
CA CYS A 21 -12.72 4.45 6.23
C CYS A 21 -13.05 3.14 6.97
N PRO A 22 -14.10 2.40 6.55
CA PRO A 22 -14.54 1.17 7.22
C PRO A 22 -13.46 0.08 7.36
N ASP A 23 -12.48 0.09 6.46
CA ASP A 23 -11.37 -0.86 6.46
C ASP A 23 -10.34 -0.55 7.55
N PHE A 24 -10.18 0.72 7.94
CA PHE A 24 -9.23 1.18 8.97
C PHE A 24 -9.85 1.33 10.37
N LEU A 25 -11.15 1.08 10.53
CA LEU A 25 -11.84 1.25 11.82
C LEU A 25 -11.15 0.51 12.99
N GLY A 26 -10.66 -0.70 12.72
CA GLY A 26 -9.98 -1.55 13.72
C GLY A 26 -8.50 -1.22 13.96
N ALA A 27 -7.97 -0.18 13.32
CA ALA A 27 -6.56 0.18 13.31
C ALA A 27 -6.20 1.22 14.38
N THR A 28 -6.56 1.01 15.64
CA THR A 28 -6.27 2.00 16.70
C THR A 28 -4.78 2.07 17.04
N TYR A 29 -4.32 3.23 17.53
CA TYR A 29 -2.94 3.42 18.00
C TYR A 29 -2.54 2.40 19.09
N GLU A 30 -3.46 2.06 19.99
CA GLU A 30 -3.24 1.02 21.02
C GLU A 30 -2.96 -0.36 20.38
N LYS A 31 -3.70 -0.71 19.33
CA LYS A 31 -3.53 -1.98 18.63
C LYS A 31 -2.23 -2.02 17.81
N MET A 32 -1.86 -0.89 17.18
CA MET A 32 -0.59 -0.75 16.45
C MET A 32 0.62 -0.83 17.37
N GLY A 33 0.55 -0.19 18.54
CA GLY A 33 1.64 -0.20 19.53
C GLY A 33 1.88 -1.58 20.15
N ARG A 34 0.84 -2.39 20.34
CA ARG A 34 0.97 -3.73 20.96
C ARG A 34 1.23 -4.87 19.97
N ALA A 35 0.62 -4.84 18.78
CA ALA A 35 0.62 -5.97 17.86
C ALA A 35 1.55 -5.79 16.63
N GLY A 36 2.25 -4.64 16.55
CA GLY A 36 3.07 -4.28 15.39
C GLY A 36 2.24 -4.03 14.12
N LEU A 37 2.94 -3.90 12.97
CA LEU A 37 2.34 -3.54 11.67
C LEU A 37 1.38 -4.60 11.10
N HIS A 38 1.53 -5.86 11.48
CA HIS A 38 1.02 -6.99 10.69
C HIS A 38 -0.48 -7.33 10.84
N PRO A 39 -1.17 -7.06 11.97
CA PRO A 39 -2.62 -7.29 12.06
C PRO A 39 -3.47 -6.01 11.99
N VAL A 40 -2.87 -4.84 11.79
CA VAL A 40 -3.59 -3.55 11.82
C VAL A 40 -3.99 -3.06 10.43
N ALA A 41 -3.14 -3.27 9.42
CA ALA A 41 -3.45 -2.90 8.03
C ALA A 41 -4.48 -3.81 7.35
N VAL A 42 -4.95 -4.88 8.01
CA VAL A 42 -5.92 -5.82 7.43
C VAL A 42 -7.31 -5.19 7.47
N PRO A 43 -7.94 -4.95 6.31
CA PRO A 43 -9.31 -4.44 6.26
C PRO A 43 -10.24 -5.32 7.08
N ARG A 44 -11.15 -4.74 7.86
CA ARG A 44 -12.19 -5.49 8.59
C ARG A 44 -12.99 -6.42 7.69
N ARG A 45 -13.09 -6.11 6.38
CA ARG A 45 -13.73 -6.94 5.34
C ARG A 45 -13.01 -8.25 5.06
N VAL A 46 -11.74 -8.40 5.45
CA VAL A 46 -10.98 -9.66 5.43
C VAL A 46 -11.31 -10.42 6.71
N ARG A 47 -12.51 -11.01 6.80
CA ARG A 47 -12.82 -12.04 7.80
C ARG A 47 -12.13 -13.36 7.41
N GLY A 48 -10.82 -13.40 7.61
CA GLY A 48 -10.04 -14.62 7.78
C GLY A 48 -9.63 -14.71 9.24
N ARG A 49 -9.94 -15.84 9.89
CA ARG A 49 -9.58 -16.13 11.28
C ARG A 49 -8.09 -15.90 11.50
N SER A 50 -7.74 -15.36 12.68
CA SER A 50 -6.36 -15.24 13.18
C SER A 50 -5.54 -16.49 12.85
N GLY A 51 -4.35 -16.28 12.32
CA GLY A 51 -3.35 -17.31 12.06
C GLY A 51 -2.29 -16.76 11.13
N ASP A 52 -1.21 -16.23 11.72
CA ASP A 52 0.20 -16.25 11.29
C ASP A 52 0.54 -16.37 9.78
N GLY A 53 -0.24 -15.71 8.92
CA GLY A 53 -0.11 -15.81 7.47
C GLY A 53 -0.53 -14.54 6.77
N LEU A 54 -0.02 -14.33 5.54
CA LEU A 54 -0.37 -13.17 4.72
C LEU A 54 -1.90 -13.04 4.61
N PRO A 55 -2.46 -11.82 4.72
CA PRO A 55 -3.89 -11.59 4.54
C PRO A 55 -4.29 -11.86 3.08
N VAL A 56 -4.61 -13.11 2.77
CA VAL A 56 -5.14 -13.49 1.46
C VAL A 56 -6.62 -13.09 1.41
N ARG A 57 -6.96 -12.10 0.57
CA ARG A 57 -8.37 -11.80 0.28
C ARG A 57 -8.98 -13.03 -0.41
N LYS A 58 -10.02 -13.62 0.19
CA LYS A 58 -10.71 -14.81 -0.35
C LYS A 58 -11.39 -14.59 -1.72
N ARG A 59 -11.62 -13.33 -2.10
CA ARG A 59 -12.28 -12.95 -3.37
C ARG A 59 -11.58 -11.74 -3.97
N VAL A 60 -11.46 -11.73 -5.29
CA VAL A 60 -10.84 -10.63 -6.06
C VAL A 60 -11.77 -9.42 -6.08
N LEU A 61 -11.22 -8.20 -6.11
CA LEU A 61 -11.97 -6.93 -6.08
C LEU A 61 -12.51 -6.48 -7.43
N TYR A 62 -12.83 -7.43 -8.31
CA TYR A 62 -13.57 -7.14 -9.52
C TYR A 62 -15.07 -7.12 -9.22
N PRO A 63 -15.91 -6.35 -9.96
CA PRO A 63 -17.36 -6.30 -9.74
C PRO A 63 -18.04 -7.69 -9.77
N ASN A 64 -17.53 -8.60 -10.62
CA ASN A 64 -17.99 -9.99 -10.71
C ASN A 64 -17.32 -10.93 -9.69
N GLY A 65 -16.30 -10.44 -8.97
CA GLY A 65 -15.52 -11.17 -7.98
C GLY A 65 -14.70 -12.35 -8.53
N LEU A 66 -14.41 -12.36 -9.84
CA LEU A 66 -13.58 -13.36 -10.52
C LEU A 66 -12.32 -12.68 -11.05
N GLY A 67 -11.19 -13.40 -11.06
CA GLY A 67 -9.97 -12.93 -11.71
C GLY A 67 -10.20 -12.76 -13.22
N GLN A 68 -9.79 -11.62 -13.77
CA GLN A 68 -9.85 -11.35 -15.20
C GLN A 68 -8.49 -11.64 -15.82
N LEU A 69 -8.43 -12.66 -16.68
CA LEU A 69 -7.20 -12.98 -17.42
C LEU A 69 -6.99 -11.90 -18.49
N TYR A 70 -5.77 -11.39 -18.60
CA TYR A 70 -5.40 -10.35 -19.54
C TYR A 70 -4.04 -10.64 -20.17
N THR A 71 -3.93 -10.39 -21.47
CA THR A 71 -2.69 -10.42 -22.24
C THR A 71 -2.75 -9.33 -23.32
N CYS A 72 -1.61 -8.97 -23.88
CA CYS A 72 -1.48 -8.00 -24.97
C CYS A 72 -0.31 -8.39 -25.87
N ASP A 73 -0.37 -7.96 -27.14
CA ASP A 73 0.75 -8.12 -28.06
C ASP A 73 1.96 -7.31 -27.60
N TRP A 74 3.15 -7.81 -27.93
CA TRP A 74 4.39 -7.11 -27.63
C TRP A 74 4.54 -5.86 -28.51
N VAL A 75 4.88 -4.74 -27.88
CA VAL A 75 5.19 -3.47 -28.54
C VAL A 75 6.55 -2.99 -28.04
N ALA A 76 7.42 -2.58 -28.97
CA ALA A 76 8.74 -2.07 -28.64
C ALA A 76 8.66 -0.76 -27.82
N PRO A 77 9.67 -0.45 -26.98
CA PRO A 77 9.79 0.86 -26.34
C PRO A 77 9.77 2.01 -27.35
N ILE A 78 9.34 3.19 -26.89
CA ILE A 78 9.24 4.39 -27.73
C ILE A 78 10.63 4.79 -28.25
N ASP A 79 11.63 4.76 -27.37
CA ASP A 79 13.00 5.14 -27.69
C ASP A 79 13.70 4.03 -28.48
N LYS A 80 14.34 4.43 -29.58
CA LYS A 80 15.13 3.54 -30.45
C LYS A 80 16.60 3.87 -30.32
N LEU A 81 17.43 2.82 -30.34
CA LEU A 81 18.88 2.97 -30.35
C LEU A 81 19.33 3.61 -31.66
N THR A 82 20.29 4.51 -31.55
CA THR A 82 20.95 5.18 -32.69
C THR A 82 22.47 5.06 -32.52
N GLU A 83 23.24 5.42 -33.53
CA GLU A 83 24.71 5.47 -33.41
C GLU A 83 25.16 6.47 -32.33
N GLU A 84 24.41 7.57 -32.16
CA GLU A 84 24.67 8.58 -31.13
C GLU A 84 24.28 8.09 -29.72
N TYR A 85 23.22 7.27 -29.61
CA TYR A 85 22.75 6.69 -28.35
C TYR A 85 22.59 5.16 -28.46
N PRO A 86 23.70 4.40 -28.39
CA PRO A 86 23.68 2.95 -28.57
C PRO A 86 23.35 2.17 -27.28
N LEU A 87 23.21 2.85 -26.13
CA LEU A 87 23.02 2.24 -24.81
C LEU A 87 21.60 2.42 -24.28
N VAL A 88 21.10 1.40 -23.58
CA VAL A 88 19.84 1.48 -22.83
C VAL A 88 20.12 1.84 -21.38
N LEU A 89 19.51 2.93 -20.90
CA LEU A 89 19.55 3.32 -19.49
C LEU A 89 18.38 2.69 -18.74
N SER A 90 18.68 1.94 -17.68
CA SER A 90 17.69 1.42 -16.74
C SER A 90 18.10 1.81 -15.32
N THR A 91 17.31 2.67 -14.67
CA THR A 91 17.59 3.10 -13.30
C THR A 91 17.21 2.00 -12.32
N VAL A 92 18.14 1.63 -11.44
CA VAL A 92 17.90 0.69 -10.33
C VAL A 92 17.82 1.42 -9.00
N ARG A 93 17.40 0.73 -7.94
CA ARG A 93 17.46 1.23 -6.56
C ARG A 93 18.55 0.48 -5.81
N GLU A 94 19.27 1.18 -4.95
CA GLU A 94 20.29 0.60 -4.07
C GLU A 94 19.79 0.56 -2.63
N VAL A 95 20.08 -0.54 -1.94
CA VAL A 95 19.62 -0.79 -0.56
C VAL A 95 20.22 0.23 0.44
N GLY A 96 21.49 0.61 0.27
CA GLY A 96 22.22 1.47 1.22
C GLY A 96 21.79 2.94 1.25
N GLN A 97 21.01 3.40 0.27
CA GLN A 97 20.62 4.82 0.18
C GLN A 97 19.36 5.16 0.98
N LEU A 98 18.58 4.16 1.41
CA LEU A 98 17.33 4.33 2.17
C LEU A 98 17.37 3.68 3.56
N LEU A 99 18.41 2.90 3.89
CA LEU A 99 18.58 2.32 5.21
C LEU A 99 19.41 3.26 6.08
N VAL A 100 18.72 4.03 6.92
CA VAL A 100 19.34 4.63 8.12
C VAL A 100 19.69 3.47 9.06
N PRO A 101 20.92 3.38 9.60
CA PRO A 101 21.26 2.32 10.54
C PRO A 101 20.27 2.32 11.72
N PHE A 102 19.70 1.16 12.03
CA PHE A 102 18.95 0.94 13.26
C PHE A 102 19.97 0.87 14.40
N GLU A 103 20.09 1.94 15.20
CA GLU A 103 20.68 1.90 16.54
C GLU A 103 19.61 1.57 17.59
#